data_AF-A0AAU4BI33-F1
#
_entry.id   AF-A0AAU4BI33-F1
#
_cell.length_a   1.000
_cell.length_b   1.000
_cell.length_c   1.000
_cell.angle_alpha   90.00
_cell.angle_beta   90.00
_cell.angle_gamma   90.00
#
_symmetry.space_group_name_H-M   'P 1'
#
loop_
_entity.id
_entity.type
_entity.pdbx_description
1 polymer ?
#
loop_
_entity_poly.entity_id
_entity_poly.type
_entity_poly.pdbx_seq_one_letter_code
_entity_poly.pdbx_strand_id
1 'polypeptide(L)'
;MTGPEHYREAERLADQAHHFTYGDGADPVTGAALAAEAQAHATLALAAAFALSRFDMPTRDYEAWEHAAMTPEPKTADEQDGDED
;
A
#
# COMPACT_ATOMS: atom_id res chain seq x y z
N MET A 1 9.38 -10.06 4.68
CA MET A 1 8.22 -9.52 3.97
C MET A 1 7.68 -10.61 3.08
N THR A 2 6.39 -10.89 3.16
CA THR A 2 5.64 -11.69 2.17
C THR A 2 5.08 -10.73 1.10
N GLY A 3 4.43 -11.24 0.06
CA GLY A 3 3.90 -10.42 -1.04
C GLY A 3 3.01 -9.24 -0.59
N PRO A 4 2.07 -9.46 0.34
CA PRO A 4 1.21 -8.40 0.90
C PRO A 4 1.96 -7.26 1.61
N GLU A 5 3.04 -7.50 2.34
CA GLU A 5 3.81 -6.43 2.98
C GLU A 5 4.55 -5.58 1.95
N HIS A 6 5.00 -6.19 0.84
CA HIS A 6 5.55 -5.42 -0.28
C HIS A 6 4.48 -4.52 -0.91
N TYR A 7 3.23 -4.96 -1.00
CA TYR A 7 2.15 -4.12 -1.51
C TYR A 7 1.91 -2.89 -0.61
N ARG A 8 1.74 -3.08 0.71
CA ARG A 8 1.50 -1.98 1.65
C ARG A 8 2.66 -0.98 1.70
N GLU A 9 3.89 -1.48 1.65
CA GLU A 9 5.06 -0.61 1.66
C GLU A 9 5.17 0.19 0.35
N ALA A 10 4.76 -0.39 -0.78
CA ALA A 10 4.68 0.35 -2.04
C ALA A 10 3.69 1.52 -1.97
N GLU A 11 2.50 1.31 -1.40
CA GLU A 11 1.51 2.38 -1.21
C GLU A 11 2.02 3.47 -0.27
N ARG A 12 2.59 3.09 0.88
CA ARG A 12 3.17 4.02 1.85
C ARG A 12 4.26 4.89 1.22
N LEU A 13 5.14 4.30 0.42
CA LEU A 13 6.23 5.00 -0.26
C LEU A 13 5.71 5.89 -1.40
N ALA A 14 4.69 5.45 -2.13
CA ALA A 14 4.05 6.24 -3.18
C ALA A 14 3.38 7.51 -2.62
N ASP A 15 2.70 7.40 -1.46
CA ASP A 15 2.08 8.56 -0.79
C ASP A 15 3.14 9.56 -0.31
N GLN A 16 4.24 9.10 0.27
CA GLN A 16 5.36 9.97 0.64
C GLN A 16 6.00 10.59 -0.59
N ALA A 17 6.24 9.81 -1.65
CA ALA A 17 6.79 10.31 -2.90
C ALA A 17 5.92 11.44 -3.45
N HIS A 18 4.60 11.27 -3.46
CA HIS A 18 3.66 12.31 -3.85
C HIS A 18 3.85 13.58 -3.01
N HIS A 19 3.91 13.46 -1.68
CA HIS A 19 4.14 14.60 -0.78
C HIS A 19 5.39 15.41 -1.13
N PHE A 20 6.49 14.75 -1.53
CA PHE A 20 7.74 15.42 -1.91
C PHE A 20 7.73 16.04 -3.32
N THR A 21 6.65 15.88 -4.09
CA THR A 21 6.54 16.45 -5.45
C THR A 21 5.82 17.81 -5.51
N TYR A 22 5.23 18.29 -4.41
CA TYR A 22 4.48 19.55 -4.40
C TYR A 22 4.59 20.34 -3.07
N GLY A 23 4.33 21.65 -3.13
CA GLY A 23 4.32 22.56 -1.98
C GLY A 23 5.67 23.22 -1.67
N ASP A 24 5.65 24.17 -0.72
CA ASP A 24 6.87 24.77 -0.17
C ASP A 24 7.61 23.71 0.68
N GLY A 25 8.84 23.39 0.27
CA GLY A 25 9.63 22.31 0.87
C GLY A 25 9.64 21.00 0.07
N ALA A 26 9.04 20.97 -1.13
CA ALA A 26 9.18 19.85 -2.05
C ALA A 26 10.65 19.55 -2.36
N ASP A 27 10.98 18.26 -2.40
CA ASP A 27 12.28 17.75 -2.84
C ASP A 27 12.06 16.68 -3.91
N PRO A 28 12.10 17.07 -5.20
CA PRO A 28 11.89 16.14 -6.30
C PRO A 28 12.88 14.99 -6.34
N VAL A 29 14.10 15.15 -5.79
CA VAL A 29 15.09 14.07 -5.73
C VAL A 29 14.65 13.01 -4.73
N THR A 30 14.24 13.43 -3.53
CA THR A 30 13.67 12.54 -2.52
C THR A 30 12.38 11.89 -3.03
N GLY A 31 11.49 12.66 -3.66
CA GLY A 31 10.25 12.12 -4.25
C GLY A 31 10.52 11.06 -5.31
N ALA A 32 11.49 11.28 -6.20
CA ALA A 32 11.87 10.30 -7.23
C ALA A 32 12.50 9.02 -6.62
N ALA A 33 13.31 9.14 -5.57
CA ALA A 33 13.89 8.00 -4.88
C ALA A 33 12.82 7.13 -4.22
N LEU A 34 11.88 7.75 -3.50
CA LEU A 34 10.75 7.06 -2.87
C LEU A 34 9.83 6.40 -3.91
N ALA A 35 9.58 7.06 -5.04
CA ALA A 35 8.79 6.49 -6.13
C ALA A 35 9.47 5.25 -6.74
N ALA A 36 10.79 5.28 -6.91
CA ALA A 36 11.53 4.12 -7.40
C ALA A 36 11.49 2.93 -6.41
N GLU A 37 11.59 3.21 -5.11
CA GLU A 37 11.47 2.18 -4.08
C GLU A 37 10.05 1.58 -4.03
N ALA A 38 9.02 2.43 -4.14
CA ALA A 38 7.63 2.00 -4.27
C ALA A 38 7.43 1.05 -5.45
N GLN A 39 7.99 1.38 -6.62
CA GLN A 39 7.92 0.54 -7.83
C GLN A 39 8.61 -0.82 -7.63
N ALA A 40 9.74 -0.86 -6.92
CA ALA A 40 10.43 -2.11 -6.60
C ALA A 40 9.56 -3.01 -5.71
N HIS A 41 8.96 -2.44 -4.67
CA HIS A 41 8.04 -3.14 -3.78
C HIS A 41 6.79 -3.64 -4.52
N ALA A 42 6.16 -2.82 -5.36
CA ALA A 42 5.02 -3.23 -6.18
C ALA A 42 5.36 -4.39 -7.12
N THR A 43 6.57 -4.40 -7.68
CA THR A 43 7.04 -5.49 -8.55
C THR A 43 7.25 -6.79 -7.77
N LEU A 44 7.83 -6.71 -6.56
CA LEU A 44 8.02 -7.88 -5.69
C LEU A 44 6.67 -8.44 -5.22
N ALA A 45 5.72 -7.56 -4.89
CA ALA A 45 4.35 -7.93 -4.57
C ALA A 45 3.71 -8.67 -5.76
N LEU A 46 3.79 -8.11 -6.97
CA LEU A 46 3.24 -8.73 -8.18
C LEU A 46 3.88 -10.10 -8.47
N ALA A 47 5.20 -10.23 -8.33
CA ALA A 47 5.90 -11.49 -8.52
C ALA A 47 5.45 -12.55 -7.50
N ALA A 48 5.26 -12.16 -6.24
CA ALA A 48 4.74 -13.04 -5.20
C ALA A 48 3.29 -13.48 -5.49
N ALA A 49 2.43 -12.57 -5.94
CA ALA A 49 1.06 -12.89 -6.35
C ALA A 49 1.03 -13.91 -7.50
N PHE A 50 1.86 -13.73 -8.52
CA PHE A 50 1.98 -14.69 -9.63
C PHE A 50 2.56 -16.05 -9.22
N ALA A 51 3.54 -16.05 -8.31
CA ALA A 51 4.11 -17.29 -7.80
C ALA A 51 3.04 -18.10 -7.05
N LEU A 52 2.25 -17.45 -6.20
CA LEU A 52 1.18 -18.09 -5.45
C LEU A 52 -0.04 -18.43 -6.32
N SER A 53 -0.38 -17.65 -7.35
CA SER A 53 -1.50 -17.99 -8.24
C SER A 53 -1.25 -19.26 -9.07
N ARG A 54 0.02 -19.64 -9.25
CA ARG A 54 0.42 -20.84 -10.00
C ARG A 54 0.36 -22.13 -9.17
N PHE A 55 0.35 -22.01 -7.85
CA PHE A 55 0.28 -23.14 -6.92
C PHE A 55 -0.85 -22.85 -5.93
N ASP A 56 -2.02 -23.44 -6.17
CA ASP A 56 -3.22 -23.43 -5.31
C ASP A 56 -3.00 -22.70 -3.97
N MET A 57 -3.21 -21.36 -3.99
CA MET A 57 -2.73 -20.45 -2.94
C MET A 57 -3.32 -20.87 -1.59
N PRO A 58 -2.50 -21.13 -0.55
CA PRO A 58 -3.02 -21.46 0.77
C PRO A 58 -3.98 -20.37 1.28
N THR A 59 -5.10 -20.74 1.90
CA THR A 59 -6.15 -19.80 2.36
C THR A 59 -5.60 -18.63 3.18
N ARG A 60 -4.58 -18.86 4.03
CA ARG A 60 -3.93 -17.80 4.81
C ARG A 60 -3.22 -16.76 3.94
N ASP A 61 -2.56 -17.19 2.87
CA ASP A 61 -1.87 -16.26 1.96
C ASP A 61 -2.90 -15.45 1.17
N TYR A 62 -4.03 -16.07 0.81
CA TYR A 62 -5.16 -15.37 0.17
C TYR A 62 -5.75 -14.28 1.07
N GLU A 63 -6.06 -14.60 2.33
CA GLU A 63 -6.58 -13.62 3.30
C GLU A 63 -5.61 -12.44 3.52
N ALA A 64 -4.31 -12.72 3.59
CA ALA A 64 -3.30 -11.68 3.72
C ALA A 64 -3.25 -10.74 2.49
N TRP A 65 -3.41 -11.29 1.30
CA TRP A 65 -3.53 -10.52 0.05
C TRP A 65 -4.81 -9.70 0.00
N GLU A 66 -5.95 -10.30 0.35
CA GLU A 66 -7.24 -9.61 0.39
C GLU A 66 -7.20 -8.41 1.34
N HIS A 67 -6.70 -8.61 2.57
CA HIS A 67 -6.55 -7.52 3.53
C HIS A 67 -5.57 -6.45 3.04
N ALA A 68 -4.48 -6.81 2.36
CA ALA A 68 -3.55 -5.80 1.84
C ALA A 68 -4.13 -4.99 0.67
N ALA A 69 -4.90 -5.61 -0.22
CA ALA A 69 -5.47 -4.95 -1.40
C ALA A 69 -6.81 -4.23 -1.13
N MET A 70 -7.52 -4.57 -0.04
CA MET A 70 -8.72 -3.84 0.35
C MET A 70 -8.37 -2.42 0.78
N THR A 71 -8.93 -1.44 0.08
CA THR A 71 -8.97 -0.06 0.52
C THR A 71 -9.93 0.03 1.71
N PRO A 72 -9.56 0.68 2.83
CA PRO A 72 -10.51 0.88 3.93
C PRO A 72 -11.73 1.62 3.37
N GLU A 73 -12.92 1.09 3.65
CA GLU A 73 -14.15 1.79 3.27
C GLU A 73 -14.08 3.21 3.85
N PRO A 74 -14.40 4.25 3.05
CA PRO A 74 -14.45 5.60 3.58
C PRO A 74 -15.42 5.61 4.75
N LYS A 75 -14.94 6.03 5.93
CA LYS A 75 -15.78 6.23 7.10
C LYS A 75 -16.94 7.12 6.67
N THR A 76 -18.15 6.58 6.61
CA THR A 76 -19.34 7.38 6.33
C THR A 76 -19.44 8.41 7.45
N ALA A 77 -19.76 9.65 7.08
CA ALA A 77 -19.73 10.82 7.98
C ALA A 77 -20.69 10.72 9.19
N ASP A 78 -21.46 9.64 9.30
CA ASP A 78 -22.48 9.43 10.32
C ASP A 78 -21.93 8.78 11.61
N GLU A 79 -20.65 8.38 11.67
CA GLU A 79 -20.02 7.74 12.83
C GLU A 79 -19.15 8.70 13.69
N GLN A 80 -19.31 10.02 13.55
CA GLN A 80 -18.55 11.02 14.32
C GLN A 80 -19.32 11.68 15.47
N ASP A 81 -20.64 11.50 15.58
CA ASP A 81 -21.43 12.12 16.65
C ASP A 81 -21.88 11.07 17.67
N GLY A 82 -21.05 10.81 18.66
CA GLY A 82 -21.42 9.89 19.73
C GLY A 82 -20.37 9.71 20.80
N ASP A 83 -19.75 10.79 21.29
CA ASP A 83 -19.03 10.80 22.57
C ASP A 83 -18.96 12.25 23.09
N GLU A 84 -20.11 12.82 23.45
CA GLU A 84 -20.20 13.88 24.46
C GLU A 84 -21.34 13.51 25.41
N ASP A 85 -20.99 13.00 26.60
CA ASP A 85 -21.68 13.20 27.88
C ASP A 85 -20.78 12.78 29.07
#